data_AF-A0A183HND4-F1
#
_entry.id   AF-A0A183HND4-F1
#
_cell.length_a   1.000
_cell.length_b   1.000
_cell.length_c   1.000
_cell.angle_alpha   90.00
_cell.angle_beta   90.00
_cell.angle_gamma   90.00
#
_symmetry.space_group_name_H-M   'P 1'
#
loop_
_entity.id
_entity.type
_entity.pdbx_description
1 polymer ?
#
loop_
_entity_poly.entity_id
_entity_poly.type
_entity_poly.pdbx_seq_one_letter_code
_entity_poly.pdbx_strand_id
1 'polypeptide(L)'
;HDHGPKIPSYTLYDNYREIPKLRAHEERLARIGLKDPWIRNHAYLFMGRFAGDPWGSFKYMIRAGWKLGCGVAATVIAIEESYMYYKYGHTHWGKEHH
;
A
#
# COMPACT_ATOMS: atom_id res chain seq x y z
N HIS A 1 7.19 37.25 5.57
CA HIS A 1 6.23 36.20 5.21
C HIS A 1 6.73 34.89 5.81
N ASP A 2 5.92 34.27 6.68
CA ASP A 2 6.30 33.00 7.32
C ASP A 2 6.25 31.86 6.30
N HIS A 3 7.42 31.39 5.89
CA HIS A 3 7.62 30.22 5.03
C HIS A 3 7.78 28.91 5.84
N GLY A 4 7.47 28.94 7.15
CA GLY A 4 7.56 27.78 8.02
C GLY A 4 6.39 26.81 7.84
N PRO A 5 6.59 25.50 8.08
CA PRO A 5 5.50 24.54 8.09
C PRO A 5 4.47 24.93 9.17
N LYS A 6 3.21 25.05 8.77
CA LYS A 6 2.10 25.36 9.69
C LYS A 6 1.84 24.14 10.57
N ILE A 7 2.07 24.29 11.87
CA ILE A 7 1.80 23.24 12.86
C ILE A 7 0.28 23.17 13.07
N PRO A 8 -0.35 21.99 12.93
CA PRO A 8 -1.79 21.84 13.17
C PRO A 8 -2.13 22.03 14.66
N SER A 9 -3.38 22.42 14.94
CA SER A 9 -3.88 22.52 16.31
C SER A 9 -3.76 21.19 17.05
N TYR A 10 -3.37 21.25 18.33
CA TYR A 10 -3.25 20.05 19.18
C TYR A 10 -4.59 19.31 19.37
N THR A 11 -5.71 20.03 19.28
CA THR A 11 -7.07 19.50 19.46
C THR A 11 -7.44 18.44 18.41
N LEU A 12 -6.72 18.40 17.28
CA LEU A 12 -6.91 17.39 16.24
C LEU A 12 -6.72 15.96 16.77
N TYR A 13 -5.88 15.78 17.79
CA TYR A 13 -5.49 14.48 18.32
C TYR A 13 -6.30 14.05 19.55
N ASP A 14 -7.25 14.86 20.00
CA ASP A 14 -8.07 14.54 21.18
C ASP A 14 -9.00 13.33 20.93
N ASN A 15 -9.32 13.03 19.66
CA ASN A 15 -10.14 11.90 19.24
C ASN A 15 -9.40 10.54 19.26
N TYR A 16 -8.33 10.38 20.04
CA TYR A 16 -7.54 9.13 20.08
C TYR A 16 -8.37 7.88 20.46
N ARG A 17 -9.49 8.05 21.17
CA ARG A 17 -10.41 6.97 21.57
C ARG A 17 -11.20 6.36 20.41
N GLU A 18 -11.36 7.09 19.31
CA GLU A 18 -12.02 6.59 18.11
C GLU A 18 -11.14 5.58 17.38
N ILE A 19 -9.82 5.65 17.56
CA ILE A 19 -8.83 4.79 16.93
C ILE A 19 -8.83 3.41 17.63
N PRO A 20 -9.23 2.31 16.95
CA PRO A 20 -9.39 1.00 17.59
C PRO A 20 -8.11 0.49 18.26
N LYS A 21 -6.94 0.73 17.63
CA LYS A 21 -5.64 0.30 18.15
C LYS A 21 -5.26 0.99 19.47
N LEU A 22 -5.51 2.30 19.58
CA LEU A 22 -5.21 3.06 20.79
C LEU A 22 -6.21 2.74 21.91
N ARG A 23 -7.49 2.57 21.57
CA ARG A 23 -8.50 2.13 22.54
C ARG A 23 -8.15 0.78 23.15
N ALA A 24 -7.78 -0.20 22.32
CA ALA A 24 -7.36 -1.51 22.80
C ALA A 24 -6.09 -1.43 23.68
N HIS A 25 -5.20 -0.48 23.41
CA HIS A 25 -4.03 -0.22 24.23
C HIS A 25 -4.40 0.38 25.60
N GLU A 26 -5.26 1.40 25.63
CA GLU A 26 -5.80 2.01 26.84
C GLU A 26 -6.52 0.95 27.70
N GLU A 27 -7.39 0.14 27.10
CA GLU A 27 -8.08 -0.97 27.78
C GLU A 27 -7.10 -1.99 28.36
N ARG A 28 -6.04 -2.34 27.62
CA ARG A 28 -5.02 -3.28 28.09
C ARG A 28 -4.26 -2.73 29.30
N LEU A 29 -3.93 -1.44 29.32
CA LEU A 29 -3.26 -0.81 30.45
C LEU A 29 -4.21 -0.68 31.65
N ALA A 30 -5.46 -0.30 31.40
CA ALA A 30 -6.49 -0.16 32.43
C ALA A 30 -6.75 -1.48 33.16
N ARG A 31 -6.69 -2.63 32.46
CA ARG A 31 -6.76 -3.97 33.08
C ARG A 31 -5.66 -4.23 34.12
N ILE A 32 -4.53 -3.55 34.01
CA ILE A 32 -3.37 -3.67 34.92
C ILE A 32 -3.34 -2.48 35.90
N GLY A 33 -4.35 -1.62 35.89
CA GLY A 33 -4.41 -0.40 36.70
C GLY A 33 -3.47 0.72 36.24
N LEU A 34 -2.93 0.64 35.01
CA LEU A 34 -2.04 1.64 34.43
C LEU A 34 -2.77 2.56 33.45
N LYS A 35 -2.23 3.78 33.29
CA LYS A 35 -2.70 4.76 32.29
C LYS A 35 -1.49 5.36 31.57
N ASP A 36 -1.55 5.43 30.24
CA ASP A 36 -0.54 6.09 29.43
C ASP A 36 -0.86 7.59 29.25
N PRO A 37 -0.04 8.51 29.80
CA PRO A 37 -0.24 9.95 29.64
C PRO A 37 0.12 10.47 28.23
N TRP A 38 0.89 9.71 27.45
CA TRP A 38 1.39 10.10 26.12
C TRP A 38 0.57 9.54 24.96
N ILE A 39 -0.55 8.87 25.23
CA ILE A 39 -1.37 8.20 24.20
C ILE A 39 -1.80 9.16 23.08
N ARG A 40 -2.12 10.41 23.43
CA ARG A 40 -2.50 11.47 22.48
C ARG A 40 -1.33 11.86 21.56
N ASN A 41 -0.10 11.87 22.08
CA ASN A 41 1.09 12.16 21.27
C ASN A 41 1.31 11.10 20.19
N HIS A 42 0.87 9.86 20.40
CA HIS A 42 1.02 8.79 19.42
C HIS A 42 -0.16 8.72 18.44
N ALA A 43 -1.22 9.51 18.64
CA ALA A 43 -2.42 9.45 17.83
C ALA A 43 -2.16 9.76 16.35
N TYR A 44 -1.26 10.69 16.04
CA TYR A 44 -0.93 11.07 14.66
C TYR A 44 -0.44 9.88 13.80
N LEU A 45 0.22 8.89 14.41
CA LEU A 45 0.73 7.70 13.70
C LEU A 45 -0.41 6.82 13.18
N PHE A 46 -1.55 6.85 13.85
CA PHE A 46 -2.71 6.04 13.52
C PHE A 46 -3.82 6.84 12.83
N MET A 47 -3.52 8.07 12.40
CA MET A 47 -4.43 8.97 11.70
C MET A 47 -3.93 9.28 10.28
N GLY A 48 -4.87 9.62 9.39
CA GLY A 48 -4.57 10.07 8.03
C GLY A 48 -3.83 9.02 7.18
N ARG A 49 -2.81 9.46 6.43
CA ARG A 49 -2.06 8.63 5.48
C ARG A 49 -1.34 7.45 6.15
N PHE A 50 -0.97 7.59 7.43
CA PHE A 50 -0.24 6.55 8.18
C PHE A 50 -1.17 5.52 8.84
N ALA A 51 -2.48 5.81 8.91
CA ALA A 51 -3.51 4.90 9.39
C ALA A 51 -3.85 3.77 8.40
N GLY A 52 -3.19 3.73 7.24
CA GLY A 52 -3.55 2.86 6.12
C GLY A 52 -3.67 1.40 6.51
N ASP A 53 -4.66 0.73 5.92
CA ASP A 53 -4.80 -0.72 5.98
C ASP A 53 -3.59 -1.37 5.28
N PRO A 54 -2.76 -2.16 5.99
CA PRO A 54 -1.60 -2.82 5.40
C PRO A 54 -1.98 -3.68 4.19
N TRP A 55 -3.16 -4.29 4.23
CA TRP A 55 -3.66 -5.14 3.14
C TRP A 55 -4.10 -4.31 1.93
N GLY A 56 -4.76 -3.18 2.16
CA GLY A 56 -5.05 -2.18 1.15
C GLY A 56 -3.79 -1.65 0.46
N SER A 57 -2.76 -1.29 1.22
CA SER A 57 -1.47 -0.85 0.69
C SER A 57 -0.78 -1.93 -0.13
N PHE A 58 -0.80 -3.19 0.33
CA PHE A 58 -0.23 -4.32 -0.41
C PHE A 58 -0.95 -4.58 -1.74
N LYS A 59 -2.30 -4.60 -1.73
CA LYS A 59 -3.09 -4.74 -2.96
C LYS A 59 -2.82 -3.60 -3.95
N TYR A 60 -2.70 -2.39 -3.45
CA TYR A 60 -2.39 -1.23 -4.28
C TYR A 60 -1.01 -1.38 -4.93
N MET A 61 0.00 -1.79 -4.17
CA MET A 61 1.35 -2.05 -4.66
C MET A 61 1.37 -3.08 -5.81
N ILE A 62 0.69 -4.22 -5.65
CA ILE A 62 0.61 -5.24 -6.71
C ILE A 62 -0.11 -4.69 -7.94
N ARG A 63 -1.26 -4.03 -7.75
CA ARG A 63 -2.09 -3.53 -8.85
C ARG A 63 -1.46 -2.37 -9.61
N ALA A 64 -0.64 -1.55 -8.95
CA ALA A 64 0.02 -0.41 -9.57
C ALA A 64 0.98 -0.83 -10.69
N GLY A 65 1.72 -1.92 -10.50
CA GLY A 65 2.64 -2.46 -11.51
C GLY A 65 2.00 -3.42 -12.50
N TRP A 66 0.89 -4.07 -12.14
CA TRP A 66 0.29 -5.15 -12.92
C TRP A 66 -0.07 -4.77 -14.35
N LYS A 67 -0.78 -3.65 -14.56
CA LYS A 67 -1.24 -3.25 -15.90
C LYS A 67 -0.08 -2.94 -16.84
N LEU A 68 0.93 -2.22 -16.34
CA LEU A 68 2.11 -1.85 -17.12
C LEU A 68 2.97 -3.09 -17.41
N GLY A 69 3.17 -3.96 -16.42
CA GLY A 69 3.86 -5.23 -16.57
C GLY A 69 3.21 -6.14 -17.61
N CYS A 70 1.89 -6.32 -17.56
CA CYS A 70 1.16 -7.10 -18.57
C CYS A 70 1.28 -6.49 -19.97
N GLY A 71 1.23 -5.17 -20.10
CA GLY A 71 1.38 -4.49 -21.39
C GLY A 71 2.76 -4.72 -22.01
N VAL A 72 3.81 -4.57 -21.21
CA VAL A 72 5.20 -4.83 -21.65
C VAL A 72 5.37 -6.30 -22.03
N ALA A 73 4.90 -7.24 -21.19
CA ALA A 73 5.00 -8.66 -21.47
C ALA A 73 4.29 -9.06 -22.78
N ALA A 74 3.05 -8.60 -22.98
CA ALA A 74 2.31 -8.85 -24.21
C ALA A 74 3.01 -8.27 -25.44
N THR A 75 3.63 -7.09 -25.31
CA THR A 75 4.38 -6.44 -26.39
C THR A 75 5.62 -7.25 -26.77
N VAL A 76 6.38 -7.72 -25.77
CA VAL A 76 7.57 -8.57 -26.01
C VAL A 76 7.17 -9.89 -26.67
N ILE A 77 6.14 -10.57 -26.14
CA ILE A 77 5.63 -11.82 -26.73
C ILE A 77 5.23 -11.61 -28.20
N ALA A 78 4.51 -10.52 -28.50
CA ALA A 78 4.10 -10.23 -29.88
C ALA A 78 5.30 -10.00 -30.80
N ILE A 79 6.33 -9.29 -30.34
CA ILE A 79 7.55 -9.07 -31.11
C ILE A 79 8.29 -10.39 -31.34
N GLU A 80 8.50 -11.19 -30.30
CA GLU A 80 9.21 -12.46 -30.39
C GLU A 80 8.53 -13.42 -31.36
N GLU A 81 7.19 -13.56 -31.27
CA GLU A 81 6.46 -14.46 -32.15
C GLU A 81 6.38 -13.96 -33.58
N SER A 82 6.23 -12.64 -33.79
CA SER A 82 6.29 -12.07 -35.13
C SER A 82 7.65 -12.29 -35.80
N TYR A 83 8.75 -12.16 -35.03
CA TYR A 83 10.10 -12.41 -35.52
C TYR A 83 10.34 -13.90 -35.82
N MET A 84 9.89 -14.80 -34.94
CA MET A 84 10.02 -16.25 -35.13
C MET A 84 9.24 -16.73 -36.36
N TYR A 85 8.01 -16.25 -36.52
CA TYR A 85 7.20 -16.54 -37.71
C TYR A 85 7.88 -16.04 -38.99
N TYR A 86 8.38 -14.80 -38.99
CA TYR A 86 9.05 -14.22 -40.16
C TYR A 86 10.33 -14.97 -40.54
N LYS A 87 11.16 -15.35 -39.57
CA LYS A 87 12.49 -15.94 -39.83
C LYS A 87 12.46 -17.45 -40.04
N TYR A 88 11.60 -18.17 -39.31
CA TYR A 88 11.60 -19.63 -39.27
C TYR A 88 10.27 -20.26 -39.68
N GLY A 89 9.25 -19.47 -40.02
CA GLY A 89 7.96 -19.96 -40.54
C GLY A 89 7.04 -20.60 -39.50
N HIS A 90 7.41 -20.56 -38.22
CA HIS A 90 6.66 -21.16 -37.11
C HIS A 90 6.80 -20.31 -35.84
N THR A 91 5.78 -20.34 -34.99
CA THR A 91 5.79 -19.74 -33.64
C THR A 91 6.16 -20.80 -32.60
N HIS A 92 6.51 -20.39 -31.37
CA HIS A 92 6.79 -21.35 -30.30
C HIS A 92 5.58 -22.25 -29.97
N TRP A 93 4.37 -21.73 -30.12
CA TRP A 93 3.11 -22.46 -29.90
C TRP A 93 2.83 -23.55 -30.96
N GLY A 94 3.42 -23.45 -32.15
CA GLY A 94 3.20 -24.42 -33.23
C GLY A 94 4.09 -25.68 -33.13
N LYS A 95 5.12 -25.68 -32.29
CA LYS A 95 6.09 -26.79 -32.21
C LYS A 95 5.63 -27.98 -31.37
N GLU A 96 4.66 -27.80 -30.48
CA GLU A 96 4.23 -28.86 -29.55
C GLU A 96 3.12 -29.79 -30.11
N HIS A 97 2.65 -29.53 -31.34
CA HIS A 97 1.56 -30.28 -31.97
C HIS A 97 2.01 -31.26 -33.08
N HIS A 98 3.27 -31.70 -33.07
CA HIS A 98 3.82 -32.68 -34.02
C HIS A 98 4.47 -33.87 -33.30
#